data_AF-A0A5C6E4T6-F1
#
_entry.id   AF-A0A5C6E4T6-F1
#
_cell.length_a   1.000
_cell.length_b   1.000
_cell.length_c   1.000
_cell.angle_alpha   90.00
_cell.angle_beta   90.00
_cell.angle_gamma   90.00
#
_symmetry.space_group_name_H-M   'P 1'
#
loop_
_entity.id
_entity.type
_entity.pdbx_description
1 polymer ?
#
loop_
_entity_poly.entity_id
_entity_poly.type
_entity_poly.pdbx_seq_one_letter_code
_entity_poly.pdbx_strand_id
1 'polypeptide(L)'
;MRRDDRSWYDTMQVCYNGHQITNFVESQPESTRKRCDECGEPTTDHCLKCKAKIIGYHHIPGVIGFSGPDPPAHCHECGEAHPWTERRKEIGDNTTKVKSEQTNKIFIVHGHDDAMKEAVARVVSKLGLDPIILHEKPNGGRTIIEKFEKNADAQFAIALLSPDDNAFVATGTAKNARPRARQNVILELGYFVGRLGRDRVLALKREGDLEVPSDFAGVVYTPFDTAGKWQFEMVRELKAAGYDVDANLVL
;
A
#
# COMPACT_ATOMS: atom_id res chain seq x y z
N MET A 1 -6.66 16.92 -30.73
CA MET A 1 -5.88 16.72 -29.49
C MET A 1 -6.72 17.18 -28.31
N ARG A 2 -7.24 16.26 -27.49
CA ARG A 2 -7.97 16.59 -26.25
C ARG A 2 -6.96 16.84 -25.13
N ARG A 3 -7.35 17.55 -24.07
CA ARG A 3 -6.53 17.86 -22.88
C ARG A 3 -6.02 16.63 -22.10
N ASP A 4 -6.30 15.41 -22.57
CA ASP A 4 -6.33 14.17 -21.80
C ASP A 4 -5.03 13.32 -21.86
N ASP A 5 -4.05 13.72 -22.68
CA ASP A 5 -2.83 12.93 -22.89
C ASP A 5 -1.59 13.43 -22.13
N ARG A 6 -1.73 14.47 -21.29
CA ARG A 6 -0.59 15.04 -20.54
C ARG A 6 -0.81 14.91 -19.05
N SER A 7 0.23 14.45 -18.35
CA SER A 7 0.19 14.40 -16.89
C SER A 7 0.05 15.81 -16.31
N TRP A 8 -0.72 15.97 -15.25
CA TRP A 8 -0.97 17.25 -14.60
C TRP A 8 -1.12 17.09 -13.09
N TYR A 9 -0.85 18.14 -12.33
CA TYR A 9 -1.06 18.16 -10.89
C TYR A 9 -2.38 18.82 -10.56
N ASP A 10 -3.18 18.13 -9.76
CA ASP A 10 -4.35 18.68 -9.10
C ASP A 10 -3.94 19.64 -7.98
N THR A 11 -4.93 20.21 -7.31
CA THR A 11 -4.74 21.07 -6.14
C THR A 11 -5.17 20.34 -4.89
N MET A 12 -4.34 20.39 -3.83
CA MET A 12 -4.72 19.89 -2.52
C MET A 12 -5.37 20.98 -1.68
N GLN A 13 -6.27 20.58 -0.78
CA GLN A 13 -6.82 21.43 0.27
C GLN A 13 -6.39 20.91 1.63
N VAL A 14 -5.88 21.80 2.48
CA VAL A 14 -5.33 21.49 3.79
C VAL A 14 -5.88 22.46 4.82
N CYS A 15 -6.15 22.01 6.05
CA CYS A 15 -6.53 22.90 7.13
C CYS A 15 -5.32 23.65 7.71
N TYR A 16 -5.54 24.75 8.43
CA TYR A 16 -4.44 25.53 9.02
C TYR A 16 -3.63 24.74 10.08
N ASN A 17 -4.14 23.61 10.56
CA ASN A 17 -3.42 22.67 11.42
C ASN A 17 -2.66 21.57 10.65
N GLY A 18 -2.80 21.48 9.33
CA GLY A 18 -2.02 20.56 8.49
C GLY A 18 -2.71 19.24 8.18
N HIS A 19 -3.97 19.03 8.59
CA HIS A 19 -4.76 17.89 8.14
C HIS A 19 -5.16 18.09 6.68
N GLN A 20 -4.81 17.11 5.85
CA GLN A 20 -5.16 17.09 4.44
C GLN A 20 -6.65 16.76 4.29
N ILE A 21 -7.39 17.63 3.61
CA ILE A 21 -8.82 17.43 3.33
C ILE A 21 -9.00 16.61 2.05
N THR A 22 -8.31 17.01 0.99
CA THR A 22 -8.34 16.31 -0.30
C THR A 22 -7.11 16.67 -1.12
N ASN A 23 -6.72 15.81 -2.05
CA ASN A 23 -5.70 16.07 -3.07
C ASN A 23 -6.31 16.40 -4.44
N PHE A 24 -7.63 16.56 -4.52
CA PHE A 24 -8.41 16.53 -5.75
C PHE A 24 -9.35 17.74 -5.87
N VAL A 25 -8.94 18.94 -5.48
CA VAL A 25 -9.83 20.12 -5.48
C VAL A 25 -10.40 20.40 -6.88
N GLU A 26 -9.62 20.19 -7.94
CA GLU A 26 -10.05 20.48 -9.30
C GLU A 26 -10.83 19.32 -9.93
N SER A 27 -10.39 18.08 -9.71
CA SER A 27 -11.06 16.90 -10.27
C SER A 27 -12.26 16.41 -9.46
N GLN A 28 -12.31 16.69 -8.15
CA GLN A 28 -13.37 16.31 -7.22
C GLN A 28 -13.73 17.48 -6.26
N PRO A 29 -14.35 18.57 -6.77
CA PRO A 29 -14.70 19.73 -5.95
C PRO A 29 -15.63 19.41 -4.77
N GLU A 30 -16.42 18.33 -4.84
CA GLU A 30 -17.31 17.83 -3.79
C GLU A 30 -16.57 17.32 -2.54
N SER A 31 -15.30 16.95 -2.70
CA SER A 31 -14.43 16.51 -1.60
C SER A 31 -13.88 17.67 -0.79
N THR A 32 -14.11 18.92 -1.22
CA THR A 32 -13.65 20.11 -0.49
C THR A 32 -14.51 20.42 0.74
N ARG A 33 -13.89 21.04 1.75
CA ARG A 33 -14.54 21.48 2.99
C ARG A 33 -14.10 22.88 3.33
N LYS A 34 -15.00 23.71 3.87
CA LYS A 34 -14.66 25.06 4.35
C LYS A 34 -13.89 25.04 5.68
N ARG A 35 -14.11 23.98 6.48
CA ARG A 35 -13.47 23.75 7.77
C ARG A 35 -13.09 22.27 7.88
N CYS A 36 -12.07 21.98 8.67
CA CYS A 36 -11.62 20.61 8.93
C CYS A 36 -12.59 19.86 9.83
N ASP A 37 -12.98 18.64 9.46
CA ASP A 37 -13.86 17.80 10.28
C ASP A 37 -13.17 17.28 11.55
N GLU A 38 -11.83 17.23 11.57
CA GLU A 38 -11.05 16.74 12.72
C GLU A 38 -10.79 17.79 13.79
N CYS A 39 -10.41 19.02 13.38
CA CYS A 39 -9.99 20.07 14.32
C CYS A 39 -10.79 21.36 14.22
N GLY A 40 -11.70 21.46 13.25
CA GLY A 40 -12.52 22.64 13.05
C GLY A 40 -11.78 23.85 12.47
N GLU A 41 -10.49 23.81 12.13
CA GLU A 41 -9.81 24.97 11.55
C GLU A 41 -10.28 25.29 10.11
N PRO A 42 -10.18 26.55 9.66
CA PRO A 42 -10.34 26.91 8.26
C PRO A 42 -9.36 26.14 7.36
N THR A 43 -9.76 25.97 6.11
CA THR A 43 -9.00 25.28 5.07
C THR A 43 -8.51 26.24 4.00
N THR A 44 -7.45 25.84 3.32
CA THR A 44 -6.90 26.54 2.16
C THR A 44 -6.36 25.55 1.14
N ASP A 45 -6.47 25.93 -0.12
CA ASP A 45 -5.97 25.24 -1.30
C ASP A 45 -4.85 26.03 -2.00
N HIS A 46 -4.39 27.12 -1.38
CA HIS A 46 -3.39 28.02 -1.92
C HIS A 46 -2.45 28.56 -0.84
N CYS A 47 -1.29 29.05 -1.26
CA CYS A 47 -0.37 29.76 -0.40
C CYS A 47 -1.01 31.07 0.08
N LEU A 48 -1.05 31.31 1.40
CA LEU A 48 -1.66 32.52 1.93
C LEU A 48 -0.93 33.81 1.51
N LYS A 49 0.38 33.72 1.21
CA LYS A 49 1.24 34.83 0.76
C LYS A 49 1.13 35.10 -0.74
N CYS A 50 1.53 34.15 -1.59
CA CYS A 50 1.60 34.37 -3.04
C CYS A 50 0.37 33.87 -3.83
N LYS A 51 -0.58 33.21 -3.18
CA LYS A 51 -1.79 32.61 -3.80
C LYS A 51 -1.52 31.47 -4.79
N ALA A 52 -0.28 31.01 -4.92
CA ALA A 52 0.04 29.79 -5.67
C ALA A 52 -0.77 28.60 -5.13
N LYS A 53 -1.25 27.74 -6.04
CA LYS A 53 -1.98 26.52 -5.67
C LYS A 53 -1.08 25.58 -4.86
N ILE A 54 -1.65 24.85 -3.93
CA ILE A 54 -0.91 23.80 -3.22
C ILE A 54 -0.98 22.54 -4.07
N ILE A 55 0.18 22.00 -4.47
CA ILE A 55 0.28 20.86 -5.38
C ILE A 55 -0.38 19.63 -4.75
N GLY A 56 -1.43 19.11 -5.38
CA GLY A 56 -2.13 17.90 -4.97
C GLY A 56 -1.74 16.68 -5.80
N TYR A 57 -2.73 15.85 -6.13
CA TYR A 57 -2.50 14.57 -6.79
C TYR A 57 -1.92 14.73 -8.20
N HIS A 58 -0.96 13.87 -8.57
CA HIS A 58 -0.39 13.85 -9.91
C HIS A 58 -1.17 12.88 -10.82
N HIS A 59 -1.99 13.45 -11.70
CA HIS A 59 -2.72 12.70 -12.69
C HIS A 59 -1.80 12.31 -13.83
N ILE A 60 -1.61 11.00 -14.04
CA ILE A 60 -0.89 10.45 -15.19
C ILE A 60 -1.89 9.59 -15.99
N PRO A 61 -2.11 9.87 -17.28
CA PRO A 61 -3.06 9.10 -18.09
C PRO A 61 -2.79 7.59 -18.03
N GLY A 62 -3.82 6.82 -17.70
CA GLY A 62 -3.74 5.36 -17.59
C GLY A 62 -3.12 4.82 -16.30
N VAL A 63 -2.68 5.68 -15.37
CA VAL A 63 -2.13 5.27 -14.07
C VAL A 63 -3.11 5.65 -12.97
N ILE A 64 -3.55 4.65 -12.19
CA ILE A 64 -4.29 4.86 -10.95
C ILE A 64 -3.28 4.79 -9.80
N GLY A 65 -3.06 5.92 -9.14
CA GLY A 65 -2.29 6.05 -7.92
C GLY A 65 -3.24 6.07 -6.72
N PHE A 66 -2.85 5.36 -5.67
CA PHE A 66 -3.67 5.21 -4.45
C PHE A 66 -3.26 6.19 -3.34
N SER A 67 -2.26 7.03 -3.57
CA SER A 67 -1.71 7.98 -2.60
C SER A 67 -1.36 9.31 -3.27
N GLY A 68 -1.68 10.43 -2.61
CA GLY A 68 -1.23 11.77 -2.97
C GLY A 68 -0.08 12.25 -2.09
N PRO A 69 0.56 13.39 -2.41
CA PRO A 69 1.62 13.97 -1.61
C PRO A 69 1.10 14.46 -0.25
N ASP A 70 1.96 14.42 0.78
CA ASP A 70 1.65 15.04 2.07
C ASP A 70 1.65 16.58 1.97
N PRO A 71 0.93 17.29 2.86
CA PRO A 71 0.97 18.75 2.91
C PRO A 71 2.40 19.31 3.02
N PRO A 72 2.83 20.17 2.07
CA PRO A 72 4.17 20.71 2.05
C PRO A 72 4.38 21.71 3.19
N ALA A 73 5.58 21.74 3.78
CA ALA A 73 5.93 22.74 4.79
C ALA A 73 6.09 24.14 4.17
N HIS A 74 6.62 24.25 2.95
CA HIS A 74 6.88 25.53 2.31
C HIS A 74 6.22 25.60 0.94
N CYS A 75 5.78 26.80 0.55
CA CYS A 75 5.23 27.05 -0.76
C CYS A 75 6.30 26.83 -1.84
N HIS A 76 5.94 26.06 -2.87
CA HIS A 76 6.85 25.74 -3.98
C HIS A 76 7.23 26.94 -4.86
N GLU A 77 6.42 28.01 -4.86
CA GLU A 77 6.73 29.22 -5.65
C GLU A 77 7.48 30.28 -4.85
N CYS A 78 7.00 30.65 -3.65
CA CYS A 78 7.55 31.79 -2.90
C CYS A 78 8.39 31.41 -1.68
N GLY A 79 8.48 30.12 -1.34
CA GLY A 79 9.25 29.62 -0.19
C GLY A 79 8.64 29.91 1.18
N GLU A 80 7.51 30.61 1.26
CA GLU A 80 6.87 30.92 2.54
C GLU A 80 6.41 29.64 3.26
N ALA A 81 6.63 29.60 4.57
CA ALA A 81 6.10 28.54 5.41
C ALA A 81 4.56 28.56 5.41
N HIS A 82 3.95 27.39 5.23
CA HIS A 82 2.50 27.27 5.40
C HIS A 82 2.12 27.36 6.89
N PRO A 83 0.87 27.72 7.23
CA PRO A 83 0.43 27.89 8.62
C PRO A 83 0.72 26.68 9.52
N TRP A 84 0.61 25.47 8.98
CA TRP A 84 0.85 24.22 9.71
C TRP A 84 2.33 23.91 9.96
N THR A 85 3.25 24.70 9.42
CA THR A 85 4.69 24.48 9.55
C THR A 85 5.20 24.80 10.95
N GLU A 86 4.65 25.85 11.58
CA GLU A 86 5.01 26.26 12.93
C GLU A 86 4.59 25.18 13.95
N ARG A 87 3.40 24.59 13.80
CA ARG A 87 2.95 23.49 14.66
C ARG A 87 3.77 22.20 14.51
N ARG A 88 4.28 21.91 13.31
CA ARG A 88 5.25 20.82 13.13
C ARG A 88 6.51 21.02 13.98
N LYS A 89 6.88 22.26 14.31
CA LYS A 89 7.99 22.57 15.20
C LYS A 89 7.61 22.49 16.69
N GLU A 90 6.38 22.86 17.07
CA GLU A 90 5.90 22.78 18.47
C GLU A 90 5.64 21.34 18.93
N ILE A 91 5.22 20.45 18.02
CA ILE A 91 5.18 19.00 18.23
C ILE A 91 6.61 18.40 18.24
N GLY A 92 7.61 19.25 18.01
CA GLY A 92 8.99 18.87 17.75
C GLY A 92 9.11 18.26 16.37
N ASP A 93 10.27 18.44 15.76
CA ASP A 93 10.85 17.47 14.85
C ASP A 93 11.17 16.16 15.60
N ASN A 94 10.16 15.65 16.31
CA ASN A 94 10.02 14.25 16.62
C ASN A 94 9.52 13.61 15.32
N THR A 95 10.36 13.66 14.30
CA THR A 95 10.60 12.49 13.45
C THR A 95 11.44 11.45 14.23
N THR A 96 11.16 11.23 15.51
CA THR A 96 10.68 9.88 15.77
C THR A 96 9.53 9.73 14.79
N LYS A 97 9.67 8.91 13.74
CA LYS A 97 8.50 8.17 13.27
C LYS A 97 7.69 7.95 14.53
N VAL A 98 6.52 8.58 14.68
CA VAL A 98 5.53 8.00 15.56
C VAL A 98 5.52 6.61 14.96
N LYS A 99 6.15 5.66 15.67
CA LYS A 99 5.94 4.25 15.40
C LYS A 99 4.45 4.23 15.66
N SER A 100 3.66 4.50 14.63
CA SER A 100 2.28 4.05 14.49
C SER A 100 2.40 2.67 15.06
N GLU A 101 1.88 2.49 16.28
CA GLU A 101 2.18 1.30 17.07
C GLU A 101 2.04 0.15 16.10
N GLN A 102 3.16 -0.51 15.79
CA GLN A 102 3.17 -1.47 14.69
C GLN A 102 2.15 -2.50 15.11
N THR A 103 1.00 -2.48 14.45
CA THR A 103 -0.06 -3.37 14.87
C THR A 103 0.42 -4.77 14.58
N ASN A 104 0.02 -5.72 15.41
CA ASN A 104 0.40 -7.10 15.19
C ASN A 104 -0.26 -7.69 13.92
N LYS A 105 -1.09 -6.91 13.23
CA LYS A 105 -1.86 -7.31 12.05
C LYS A 105 -0.97 -7.45 10.82
N ILE A 106 -1.06 -8.61 10.18
CA ILE A 106 -0.35 -8.93 8.93
C ILE A 106 -1.38 -9.32 7.89
N PHE A 107 -1.43 -8.60 6.77
CA PHE A 107 -2.28 -9.02 5.66
C PHE A 107 -1.73 -10.28 5.00
N ILE A 108 -2.62 -11.22 4.69
CA ILE A 108 -2.31 -12.40 3.89
C ILE A 108 -3.22 -12.37 2.66
N VAL A 109 -2.58 -12.25 1.50
CA VAL A 109 -3.22 -12.37 0.19
C VAL A 109 -2.97 -13.77 -0.33
N HIS A 110 -4.01 -14.46 -0.78
CA HIS A 110 -3.88 -15.82 -1.27
C HIS A 110 -4.83 -16.12 -2.42
N GLY A 111 -4.44 -17.10 -3.23
CA GLY A 111 -5.30 -17.68 -4.25
C GLY A 111 -6.05 -18.92 -3.72
N HIS A 112 -6.11 -19.98 -4.50
CA HIS A 112 -6.84 -21.21 -4.15
C HIS A 112 -6.03 -22.24 -3.34
N ASP A 113 -4.74 -22.00 -3.09
CA ASP A 113 -3.93 -22.88 -2.25
C ASP A 113 -4.21 -22.64 -0.75
N ASP A 114 -5.28 -23.26 -0.26
CA ASP A 114 -5.68 -23.20 1.14
C ASP A 114 -4.61 -23.75 2.09
N ALA A 115 -3.85 -24.75 1.67
CA ALA A 115 -2.80 -25.36 2.49
C ALA A 115 -1.64 -24.38 2.73
N MET A 116 -1.22 -23.66 1.69
CA MET A 116 -0.20 -22.60 1.79
C MET A 116 -0.70 -21.47 2.69
N LYS A 117 -1.93 -21.01 2.47
CA LYS A 117 -2.59 -19.98 3.29
C LYS A 117 -2.62 -20.35 4.76
N GLU A 118 -3.09 -21.55 5.10
CA GLU A 118 -3.17 -22.01 6.48
C GLU A 118 -1.79 -22.17 7.11
N ALA A 119 -0.81 -22.69 6.38
CA ALA A 119 0.56 -22.82 6.87
C ALA A 119 1.16 -21.46 7.24
N VAL A 120 0.99 -20.45 6.38
CA VAL A 120 1.47 -19.08 6.62
C VAL A 120 0.72 -18.44 7.78
N ALA A 121 -0.61 -18.52 7.81
CA ALA A 121 -1.41 -17.96 8.90
C ALA A 121 -1.03 -18.57 10.26
N ARG A 122 -0.78 -19.89 10.33
CA ARG A 122 -0.31 -20.56 11.55
C ARG A 122 1.04 -20.02 12.02
N VAL A 123 1.99 -19.79 11.11
CA VAL A 123 3.31 -19.23 11.46
C VAL A 123 3.18 -17.80 11.95
N VAL A 124 2.40 -16.97 11.26
CA VAL A 124 2.10 -15.58 11.69
C VAL A 124 1.52 -15.59 13.11
N SER A 125 0.52 -16.43 13.40
CA SER A 125 -0.03 -16.57 14.75
C SER A 125 0.98 -17.09 15.77
N LYS A 126 1.83 -18.06 15.40
CA LYS A 126 2.88 -18.61 16.28
C LYS A 126 3.91 -17.54 16.68
N LEU A 127 4.15 -16.55 15.82
CA LEU A 127 4.99 -15.39 16.09
C LEU A 127 4.32 -14.30 16.94
N GLY A 128 3.08 -14.51 17.40
CA GLY A 128 2.32 -13.53 18.18
C GLY A 128 1.67 -12.42 17.33
N LEU A 129 1.59 -12.63 16.01
CA LEU A 129 0.98 -11.70 15.06
C LEU A 129 -0.46 -12.14 14.69
N ASP A 130 -1.26 -11.20 14.18
CA ASP A 130 -2.66 -11.38 13.82
C ASP A 130 -2.84 -11.47 12.28
N PRO A 131 -3.09 -12.66 11.71
CA PRO A 131 -3.24 -12.83 10.27
C PRO A 131 -4.60 -12.32 9.76
N ILE A 132 -4.58 -11.28 8.93
CA ILE A 132 -5.76 -10.78 8.22
C ILE A 132 -5.82 -11.39 6.82
N ILE A 133 -6.62 -12.43 6.67
CA ILE A 133 -6.75 -13.16 5.41
C ILE A 133 -7.75 -12.48 4.48
N LEU A 134 -7.25 -11.97 3.37
CA LEU A 134 -8.05 -11.36 2.32
C LEU A 134 -8.63 -12.48 1.42
N HIS A 135 -9.95 -12.65 1.49
CA HIS A 135 -10.70 -13.64 0.72
C HIS A 135 -11.46 -13.01 -0.44
N GLU A 136 -11.46 -13.70 -1.59
CA GLU A 136 -12.18 -13.37 -2.83
C GLU A 136 -13.70 -13.64 -2.80
N LYS A 137 -14.32 -14.01 -1.66
CA LYS A 137 -15.74 -14.45 -1.65
C LYS A 137 -16.66 -13.44 -2.36
N PRO A 138 -17.62 -13.89 -3.19
CA PRO A 138 -18.62 -13.04 -3.86
C PRO A 138 -19.71 -12.56 -2.88
N ASN A 139 -19.32 -12.01 -1.74
CA ASN A 139 -20.24 -11.48 -0.74
C ASN A 139 -20.56 -10.02 -1.05
N GLY A 140 -21.48 -9.81 -2.00
CA GLY A 140 -22.27 -8.59 -2.10
C GLY A 140 -21.56 -7.34 -2.60
N GLY A 141 -20.54 -7.46 -3.45
CA GLY A 141 -19.90 -6.31 -4.10
C GLY A 141 -18.96 -5.49 -3.21
N ARG A 142 -18.68 -5.94 -1.97
CA ARG A 142 -17.64 -5.35 -1.13
C ARG A 142 -16.29 -5.63 -1.77
N THR A 143 -15.73 -4.61 -2.39
CA THR A 143 -14.41 -4.70 -3.02
C THR A 143 -13.35 -4.94 -1.95
N ILE A 144 -12.25 -5.55 -2.39
CA ILE A 144 -10.94 -5.61 -1.72
C ILE A 144 -10.82 -4.42 -0.74
N ILE A 145 -10.90 -3.18 -1.26
CA ILE A 145 -10.79 -1.87 -0.58
C ILE A 145 -11.46 -1.76 0.79
N GLU A 146 -12.71 -2.20 0.98
CA GLU A 146 -13.41 -1.99 2.27
C GLU A 146 -12.80 -2.79 3.44
N LYS A 147 -12.23 -3.97 3.17
CA LYS A 147 -11.52 -4.75 4.20
C LYS A 147 -10.17 -4.11 4.56
N PHE A 148 -9.56 -3.37 3.64
CA PHE A 148 -8.32 -2.62 3.88
C PHE A 148 -8.60 -1.37 4.68
N GLU A 149 -9.65 -0.60 4.35
CA GLU A 149 -10.00 0.62 5.11
C GLU A 149 -10.19 0.33 6.60
N LYS A 150 -10.81 -0.81 6.93
CA LYS A 150 -11.01 -1.25 8.32
C LYS A 150 -9.74 -1.73 9.03
N ASN A 151 -8.70 -2.07 8.28
CA ASN A 151 -7.44 -2.60 8.79
C ASN A 151 -6.23 -1.82 8.23
N ALA A 152 -6.42 -0.52 7.97
CA ALA A 152 -5.41 0.34 7.36
C ALA A 152 -4.21 0.59 8.30
N ASP A 153 -4.32 0.14 9.55
CA ASP A 153 -3.31 0.12 10.60
C ASP A 153 -2.30 -1.03 10.45
N ALA A 154 -2.60 -2.05 9.65
CA ALA A 154 -1.65 -3.13 9.34
C ALA A 154 -0.52 -2.62 8.42
N GLN A 155 0.72 -2.96 8.78
CA GLN A 155 1.92 -2.35 8.17
C GLN A 155 2.82 -3.35 7.47
N PHE A 156 2.31 -4.53 7.18
CA PHE A 156 3.01 -5.57 6.45
C PHE A 156 2.01 -6.48 5.73
N ALA A 157 2.42 -6.99 4.57
CA ALA A 157 1.62 -7.93 3.80
C ALA A 157 2.46 -9.11 3.31
N ILE A 158 1.82 -10.28 3.26
CA ILE A 158 2.39 -11.50 2.71
C ILE A 158 1.50 -11.94 1.54
N ALA A 159 2.05 -11.98 0.34
CA ALA A 159 1.34 -12.45 -0.86
C ALA A 159 1.75 -13.89 -1.19
N LEU A 160 0.76 -14.76 -1.35
CA LEU A 160 0.95 -16.19 -1.62
C LEU A 160 0.69 -16.48 -3.09
N LEU A 161 1.76 -16.78 -3.82
CA LEU A 161 1.74 -17.07 -5.25
C LEU A 161 1.71 -18.59 -5.46
N SER A 162 0.51 -19.11 -5.72
CA SER A 162 0.25 -20.51 -6.07
C SER A 162 -0.12 -20.68 -7.55
N PRO A 163 0.10 -21.86 -8.16
CA PRO A 163 -0.16 -22.12 -9.58
C PRO A 163 -1.65 -22.32 -9.89
N ASP A 164 -2.47 -21.29 -9.66
CA ASP A 164 -3.92 -21.44 -9.72
C ASP A 164 -4.51 -21.20 -11.11
N ASP A 165 -3.84 -20.37 -11.92
CA ASP A 165 -4.24 -20.07 -13.29
C ASP A 165 -3.19 -20.61 -14.26
N ASN A 166 -3.62 -20.88 -15.49
CA ASN A 166 -2.71 -21.09 -16.63
C ASN A 166 -2.87 -19.95 -17.62
N ALA A 167 -1.76 -19.40 -18.11
CA ALA A 167 -1.78 -18.35 -19.12
C ALA A 167 -0.66 -18.51 -20.15
N PHE A 168 -0.81 -17.84 -21.29
CA PHE A 168 0.19 -17.76 -22.34
C PHE A 168 0.13 -16.39 -23.01
N VAL A 169 1.24 -15.97 -23.61
CA VAL A 169 1.30 -14.74 -24.40
C VAL A 169 0.35 -14.82 -25.60
N ALA A 170 -0.21 -13.69 -26.04
CA ALA A 170 -1.22 -13.67 -27.10
C ALA A 170 -0.75 -14.28 -28.44
N THR A 171 0.56 -14.27 -28.70
CA THR A 171 1.19 -14.90 -29.87
C THR A 171 1.43 -16.42 -29.72
N GLY A 172 1.22 -16.96 -28.52
CA GLY A 172 1.35 -18.37 -28.20
C GLY A 172 0.06 -19.15 -28.44
N THR A 173 0.09 -20.43 -28.07
CA THR A 173 -1.05 -21.33 -28.12
C THR A 173 -1.34 -21.92 -26.74
N ALA A 174 -2.47 -22.60 -26.57
CA ALA A 174 -2.79 -23.33 -25.34
C ALA A 174 -1.71 -24.36 -24.94
N LYS A 175 -0.89 -24.84 -25.88
CA LYS A 175 0.27 -25.71 -25.58
C LYS A 175 1.41 -24.99 -24.88
N ASN A 176 1.46 -23.66 -24.98
CA ASN A 176 2.43 -22.80 -24.31
C ASN A 176 1.91 -22.30 -22.95
N ALA A 177 0.75 -22.78 -22.50
CA ALA A 177 0.18 -22.37 -21.23
C ALA A 177 1.11 -22.74 -20.07
N ARG A 178 1.41 -21.77 -19.22
CA ARG A 178 2.24 -21.92 -18.04
C ARG A 178 1.45 -21.62 -16.78
N PRO A 179 1.72 -22.31 -15.67
CA PRO A 179 1.12 -22.00 -14.39
C PRO A 179 1.52 -20.61 -13.92
N ARG A 180 0.57 -19.88 -13.33
CA ARG A 180 0.81 -18.57 -12.73
C ARG A 180 -0.13 -18.32 -11.54
N ALA A 181 0.18 -17.28 -10.76
CA ALA A 181 -0.69 -16.83 -9.69
C ALA A 181 -2.00 -16.24 -10.21
N ARG A 182 -3.05 -16.30 -9.37
CA ARG A 182 -4.33 -15.63 -9.65
C ARG A 182 -4.13 -14.15 -9.92
N GLN A 183 -4.88 -13.60 -10.86
CA GLN A 183 -4.79 -12.18 -11.19
C GLN A 183 -5.07 -11.27 -9.99
N ASN A 184 -6.05 -11.63 -9.16
CA ASN A 184 -6.41 -10.83 -7.98
C ASN A 184 -5.24 -10.76 -6.98
N VAL A 185 -4.52 -11.86 -6.79
CA VAL A 185 -3.32 -11.91 -5.95
C VAL A 185 -2.23 -10.97 -6.49
N ILE A 186 -2.03 -10.93 -7.81
CA ILE A 186 -1.05 -10.02 -8.43
C ILE A 186 -1.48 -8.55 -8.28
N LEU A 187 -2.77 -8.25 -8.43
CA LEU A 187 -3.32 -6.91 -8.23
C LEU A 187 -3.12 -6.44 -6.78
N GLU A 188 -3.46 -7.28 -5.81
CA GLU A 188 -3.32 -6.98 -4.38
C GLU A 188 -1.84 -6.85 -3.97
N LEU A 189 -0.96 -7.70 -4.52
CA LEU A 189 0.48 -7.55 -4.36
C LEU A 189 0.94 -6.15 -4.83
N GLY A 190 0.50 -5.70 -6.01
CA GLY A 190 0.80 -4.35 -6.53
C GLY A 190 0.30 -3.23 -5.64
N TYR A 191 -0.94 -3.37 -5.16
CA TYR A 191 -1.53 -2.43 -4.23
C TYR A 191 -0.69 -2.31 -2.94
N PHE A 192 -0.32 -3.44 -2.32
CA PHE A 192 0.47 -3.43 -1.09
C PHE A 192 1.86 -2.86 -1.28
N VAL A 193 2.51 -3.14 -2.40
CA VAL A 193 3.81 -2.52 -2.73
C VAL A 193 3.68 -1.01 -2.83
N GLY A 194 2.64 -0.50 -3.51
CA GLY A 194 2.40 0.94 -3.63
C GLY A 194 2.03 1.60 -2.29
N ARG A 195 1.28 0.91 -1.44
CA ARG A 195 0.74 1.46 -0.19
C ARG A 195 1.68 1.36 1.01
N LEU A 196 2.38 0.24 1.15
CA LEU A 196 3.25 -0.07 2.30
C LEU A 196 4.73 0.15 1.98
N GLY A 197 5.09 0.17 0.71
CA GLY A 197 6.48 0.06 0.27
C GLY A 197 6.92 -1.40 0.16
N ARG A 198 7.88 -1.66 -0.74
CA ARG A 198 8.41 -3.00 -1.02
C ARG A 198 9.08 -3.67 0.18
N ASP A 199 9.65 -2.90 1.09
CA ASP A 199 10.30 -3.35 2.32
C ASP A 199 9.31 -3.88 3.38
N ARG A 200 8.01 -3.75 3.11
CA ARG A 200 6.91 -4.22 3.97
C ARG A 200 6.03 -5.25 3.28
N VAL A 201 6.53 -5.86 2.21
CA VAL A 201 5.80 -6.87 1.43
C VAL A 201 6.68 -8.08 1.16
N LEU A 202 6.23 -9.24 1.60
CA LEU A 202 6.86 -10.53 1.31
C LEU A 202 6.02 -11.30 0.29
N ALA A 203 6.62 -11.70 -0.84
CA ALA A 203 5.98 -12.61 -1.78
C ALA A 203 6.51 -14.04 -1.59
N LEU A 204 5.64 -14.94 -1.14
CA LEU A 204 5.94 -16.37 -1.05
C LEU A 204 5.48 -17.07 -2.33
N LYS A 205 6.40 -17.74 -3.00
CA LYS A 205 6.18 -18.36 -4.31
C LYS A 205 6.24 -19.88 -4.20
N ARG A 206 5.20 -20.60 -4.62
CA ARG A 206 5.29 -22.06 -4.75
C ARG A 206 6.47 -22.48 -5.61
N GLU A 207 7.22 -23.49 -5.15
CA GLU A 207 8.28 -24.11 -5.94
C GLU A 207 7.73 -24.73 -7.23
N GLY A 208 8.53 -24.71 -8.28
CA GLY A 208 8.18 -25.23 -9.60
C GLY A 208 8.10 -24.15 -10.69
N ASP A 209 7.60 -24.56 -11.86
CA ASP A 209 7.38 -23.66 -13.00
C ASP A 209 6.13 -22.80 -12.77
N LEU A 210 6.33 -21.74 -11.99
CA LEU A 210 5.33 -20.71 -11.74
C LEU A 210 5.82 -19.39 -12.34
N GLU A 211 5.07 -18.89 -13.32
CA GLU A 211 5.28 -17.58 -13.91
C GLU A 211 4.89 -16.49 -12.92
N VAL A 212 5.82 -15.56 -12.70
CA VAL A 212 5.63 -14.36 -11.87
C VAL A 212 6.14 -13.15 -12.67
N PRO A 213 5.61 -11.94 -12.43
CA PRO A 213 6.06 -10.76 -13.15
C PRO A 213 7.58 -10.52 -12.93
N SER A 214 8.33 -10.41 -14.03
CA SER A 214 9.79 -10.27 -14.04
C SER A 214 10.28 -9.00 -13.35
N ASP A 215 9.48 -7.94 -13.38
CA ASP A 215 9.88 -6.57 -13.01
C ASP A 215 9.00 -5.96 -11.91
N PHE A 216 8.51 -6.78 -10.99
CA PHE A 216 7.64 -6.29 -9.92
C PHE A 216 8.42 -5.52 -8.83
N ALA A 217 8.73 -4.25 -9.10
CA ALA A 217 9.17 -3.22 -8.16
C ALA A 217 10.35 -3.55 -7.21
N GLY A 218 11.09 -4.63 -7.43
CA GLY A 218 12.12 -5.13 -6.50
C GLY A 218 11.56 -5.88 -5.29
N VAL A 219 10.37 -6.48 -5.40
CA VAL A 219 9.83 -7.42 -4.41
C VAL A 219 10.65 -8.71 -4.43
N VAL A 220 11.08 -9.17 -3.26
CA VAL A 220 11.79 -10.45 -3.12
C VAL A 220 10.79 -11.60 -3.18
N TYR A 221 10.92 -12.44 -4.19
CA TYR A 221 10.17 -13.70 -4.28
C TYR A 221 10.89 -14.79 -3.50
N THR A 222 10.34 -15.15 -2.35
CA THR A 222 10.87 -16.23 -1.50
C THR A 222 10.19 -17.55 -1.86
N PRO A 223 10.95 -18.61 -2.20
CA PRO A 223 10.37 -19.92 -2.43
C PRO A 223 9.64 -20.44 -1.18
N PHE A 224 8.41 -20.91 -1.35
CA PHE A 224 7.68 -21.68 -0.34
C PHE A 224 8.06 -23.15 -0.50
N ASP A 225 9.13 -23.52 0.18
CA ASP A 225 9.73 -24.85 0.13
C ASP A 225 9.11 -25.81 1.13
N THR A 226 9.19 -27.10 0.82
CA THR A 226 8.69 -28.16 1.71
C THR A 226 9.59 -28.38 2.94
N ALA A 227 10.84 -27.92 2.92
CA ALA A 227 11.76 -27.99 4.04
C ALA A 227 11.55 -26.87 5.08
N GLY A 228 10.61 -25.95 4.83
CA GLY A 228 10.22 -24.90 5.77
C GLY A 228 11.17 -23.71 5.87
N LYS A 229 12.16 -23.57 4.97
CA LYS A 229 13.13 -22.46 4.99
C LYS A 229 12.47 -21.10 4.87
N TRP A 230 11.36 -21.02 4.14
CA TRP A 230 10.54 -19.81 4.01
C TRP A 230 10.11 -19.19 5.34
N GLN A 231 9.99 -19.97 6.42
CA GLN A 231 9.61 -19.45 7.75
C GLN A 231 10.71 -18.56 8.33
N PHE A 232 11.98 -18.92 8.15
CA PHE A 232 13.12 -18.11 8.60
C PHE A 232 13.25 -16.83 7.78
N GLU A 233 13.05 -16.93 6.47
CA GLU A 233 13.03 -15.77 5.58
C GLU A 233 11.90 -14.80 5.99
N MET A 234 10.70 -15.33 6.28
CA MET A 234 9.59 -14.52 6.80
C MET A 234 9.94 -13.80 8.09
N VAL A 235 10.55 -14.50 9.06
CA VAL A 235 11.00 -13.87 10.32
C VAL A 235 12.03 -12.78 10.04
N ARG A 236 12.96 -13.00 9.11
CA ARG A 236 13.97 -12.01 8.73
C ARG A 236 13.33 -10.75 8.15
N GLU A 237 12.39 -10.88 7.23
CA GLU A 237 11.71 -9.74 6.61
C GLU A 237 10.81 -9.00 7.61
N LEU A 238 10.11 -9.72 8.50
CA LEU A 238 9.33 -9.10 9.59
C LEU A 238 10.23 -8.29 10.53
N LYS A 239 11.40 -8.83 10.93
CA LYS A 239 12.38 -8.10 11.74
C LYS A 239 12.94 -6.87 11.01
N ALA A 240 13.26 -7.00 9.73
CA ALA A 240 13.73 -5.88 8.91
C ALA A 240 12.69 -4.76 8.80
N ALA A 241 11.39 -5.12 8.77
CA ALA A 241 10.28 -4.18 8.81
C ALA A 241 9.98 -3.62 10.22
N GLY A 242 10.68 -4.07 11.26
CA GLY A 242 10.60 -3.55 12.62
C GLY A 242 9.71 -4.33 13.60
N TYR A 243 9.18 -5.49 13.18
CA TYR A 243 8.39 -6.34 14.08
C TYR A 243 9.28 -7.07 15.09
N ASP A 244 8.83 -7.10 16.34
CA ASP A 244 9.47 -7.86 17.42
C ASP A 244 8.96 -9.30 17.41
N VAL A 245 9.62 -10.15 16.63
CA VAL A 245 9.28 -11.57 16.47
C VAL A 245 10.45 -12.48 16.88
N ASP A 246 10.16 -13.57 17.58
CA ASP A 246 11.18 -14.53 17.99
C ASP A 246 11.38 -15.62 16.93
N ALA A 247 12.61 -15.74 16.43
CA ALA A 247 12.99 -16.75 15.44
C ALA A 247 12.96 -18.18 16.01
N ASN A 248 13.10 -18.34 17.33
CA ASN A 248 13.04 -19.65 17.96
C ASN A 248 11.63 -20.25 17.92
N LEU A 249 10.61 -19.42 17.72
CA LEU A 249 9.24 -19.87 17.57
C LEU A 249 8.96 -20.53 16.21
N VAL A 250 9.88 -20.50 15.24
CA VAL A 250 9.72 -21.21 13.96
C VAL A 250 10.70 -22.38 13.79
N LEU A 251 11.48 -22.67 14.84
CA LEU A 251 12.26 -23.91 14.97
C LEU A 251 11.36 -25.11 15.29
#